data_AF-A0A3D5N6L8-F1
#
_entry.id   AF-A0A3D5N6L8-F1
#
_cell.length_a   1.000
_cell.length_b   1.000
_cell.length_c   1.000
_cell.angle_alpha   90.00
_cell.angle_beta   90.00
_cell.angle_gamma   90.00
#
_symmetry.space_group_name_H-M   'P 1'
#
loop_
_entity.id
_entity.type
_entity.pdbx_description
1 polymer ?
#
loop_
_entity_poly.entity_id
_entity_poly.type
_entity_poly.pdbx_seq_one_letter_code
_entity_poly.pdbx_strand_id
1 'polypeptide(L)'
;MSATSAETVPFGIYIHWPFCLSKCPYCDFNSHVANSVDHVRWRKALRAELAAGAARHPGRTVGSVFFGGGTPSLMDPETAGALIDDIKTFWNVTDDIEITLEANPGTVEIDRFSAFAANGINRVSIGIQALNDRDL
;
A
#
# COMPACT_ATOMS: atom_id res chain seq x y z
N MET A 1 3.20 -19.93 -38.21
CA MET A 1 2.24 -19.00 -37.57
C MET A 1 2.59 -18.99 -36.09
N SER A 2 3.34 -17.98 -35.66
CA SER A 2 3.77 -17.87 -34.26
C SER A 2 2.57 -17.44 -33.44
N ALA A 3 2.22 -18.21 -32.42
CA ALA A 3 1.21 -17.83 -31.46
C ALA A 3 1.72 -16.55 -30.77
N THR A 4 1.03 -15.44 -30.98
CA THR A 4 1.18 -14.24 -30.17
C THR A 4 0.94 -14.65 -28.72
N SER A 5 2.01 -14.72 -27.94
CA SER A 5 1.95 -14.89 -26.50
C SER A 5 0.98 -13.85 -25.94
N ALA A 6 -0.09 -14.30 -25.30
CA ALA A 6 -0.98 -13.40 -24.58
C ALA A 6 -0.12 -12.58 -23.62
N GLU A 7 -0.17 -11.26 -23.76
CA GLU A 7 0.53 -10.33 -22.88
C GLU A 7 0.02 -10.59 -21.47
N THR A 8 0.83 -11.27 -20.65
CA THR A 8 0.44 -11.62 -19.28
C THR A 8 0.34 -10.33 -18.50
N VAL A 9 -0.89 -9.92 -18.18
CA VAL A 9 -1.15 -8.80 -17.27
C VAL A 9 -0.33 -9.02 -15.99
N PRO A 10 0.54 -8.07 -15.61
CA PRO A 10 1.36 -8.19 -14.41
C PRO A 10 0.52 -8.42 -13.16
N PHE A 11 1.05 -9.21 -12.22
CA PHE A 11 0.39 -9.50 -10.95
C PHE A 11 0.37 -8.25 -10.07
N GLY A 12 -0.79 -7.92 -9.50
CA GLY A 12 -0.95 -6.81 -8.56
C GLY A 12 -1.08 -7.31 -7.12
N ILE A 13 -0.44 -6.60 -6.19
CA ILE A 13 -0.52 -6.87 -4.75
C ILE A 13 -1.22 -5.70 -4.06
N TYR A 14 -2.31 -5.98 -3.36
CA TYR A 14 -2.99 -5.01 -2.49
C TYR A 14 -2.67 -5.30 -1.03
N ILE A 15 -2.25 -4.29 -0.29
CA ILE A 15 -1.96 -4.37 1.14
C ILE A 15 -2.92 -3.43 1.86
N HIS A 16 -3.75 -4.02 2.73
CA HIS A 16 -4.74 -3.28 3.49
C HIS A 16 -4.17 -2.76 4.81
N TRP A 17 -4.20 -1.46 5.02
CA TRP A 17 -3.94 -0.82 6.31
C TRP A 17 -5.24 -0.24 6.87
N PRO A 18 -5.84 -0.81 7.92
CA PRO A 18 -7.21 -0.47 8.28
C PRO A 18 -7.33 0.75 9.21
N PHE A 19 -6.25 1.46 9.56
CA PHE A 19 -6.31 2.48 10.61
C PHE A 19 -6.39 3.91 10.09
N CYS A 20 -7.24 4.70 10.75
CA CYS A 20 -7.35 6.15 10.57
C CYS A 20 -7.21 6.87 11.92
N LEU A 21 -6.80 8.14 11.91
CA LEU A 21 -6.86 9.01 13.10
C LEU A 21 -8.29 9.40 13.48
N SER A 22 -9.16 9.53 12.48
CA SER A 22 -10.58 9.83 12.66
C SER A 22 -11.39 9.20 11.52
N LYS A 23 -12.69 9.04 11.74
CA LYS A 23 -13.60 8.52 10.71
C LYS A 23 -14.26 9.70 9.98
N CYS A 24 -14.10 9.74 8.67
CA CYS A 24 -14.76 10.74 7.85
C CYS A 24 -16.28 10.44 7.80
N PRO A 25 -17.17 11.46 7.79
CA PRO A 25 -18.62 11.23 7.82
C PRO A 25 -19.16 10.41 6.64
N TYR A 26 -18.48 10.50 5.49
CA TYR A 26 -18.81 9.80 4.26
C TYR A 26 -18.11 8.44 4.10
N CYS A 27 -17.24 8.03 5.03
CA CYS A 27 -16.39 6.85 4.87
C CYS A 27 -17.14 5.54 5.18
N ASP A 28 -17.35 4.73 4.15
CA ASP A 28 -17.88 3.36 4.23
C ASP A 28 -16.78 2.27 4.12
N PHE A 29 -15.51 2.66 3.96
CA PHE A 29 -14.39 1.74 3.87
C PHE A 29 -14.20 0.94 5.16
N ASN A 30 -13.67 -0.28 5.00
CA ASN A 30 -13.19 -1.07 6.12
C ASN A 30 -12.01 -0.33 6.79
N SER A 31 -12.34 0.40 7.84
CA SER A 31 -11.43 1.28 8.53
C SER A 31 -11.83 1.42 10.01
N HIS A 32 -10.83 1.63 10.84
CA HIS A 32 -10.93 1.68 12.29
C HIS A 32 -10.19 2.91 12.81
N VAL A 33 -10.85 3.66 13.68
CA VAL A 33 -10.20 4.77 14.38
C VAL A 33 -9.27 4.19 15.44
N ALA A 34 -8.00 4.56 15.40
CA ALA A 34 -7.00 4.15 16.37
C ALA A 34 -6.07 5.31 16.73
N ASN A 35 -6.02 5.64 18.02
CA ASN A 35 -5.10 6.67 18.54
C ASN A 35 -3.64 6.20 18.58
N SER A 36 -3.43 4.89 18.61
CA SER A 36 -2.11 4.27 18.59
C SER A 36 -2.20 2.88 17.94
N VAL A 37 -1.22 2.55 17.11
CA VAL A 37 -1.09 1.23 16.49
C VAL A 37 0.22 0.61 16.96
N ASP A 38 0.18 -0.67 17.35
CA ASP A 38 1.40 -1.45 17.56
C ASP A 38 2.00 -1.80 16.19
N HIS A 39 2.82 -0.91 15.67
CA HIS A 39 3.41 -1.04 14.34
C HIS A 39 4.31 -2.28 14.21
N VAL A 40 5.02 -2.67 15.28
CA VAL A 40 5.88 -3.87 15.26
C VAL A 40 5.03 -5.12 15.09
N ARG A 41 3.94 -5.24 15.85
CA ARG A 41 3.00 -6.36 15.73
C ARG A 41 2.35 -6.40 14.35
N TRP A 42 1.88 -5.27 13.84
CA TRP A 42 1.24 -5.20 12.52
C TRP A 42 2.20 -5.51 11.38
N ARG A 43 3.43 -4.98 11.43
CA ARG A 43 4.50 -5.30 10.49
C ARG A 43 4.75 -6.81 10.47
N LYS A 44 4.88 -7.44 11.64
CA LYS A 44 5.07 -8.90 11.74
C LYS A 44 3.90 -9.67 11.14
N ALA A 45 2.67 -9.27 11.42
CA ALA A 45 1.47 -9.95 10.92
C ALA A 45 1.34 -9.84 9.38
N LEU A 46 1.50 -8.64 8.82
CA LEU A 46 1.42 -8.39 7.38
C LEU A 46 2.51 -9.17 6.62
N ARG A 47 3.74 -9.21 7.14
CA ARG A 47 4.82 -9.99 6.52
C ARG A 47 4.52 -11.50 6.54
N ALA A 48 3.95 -12.01 7.63
CA ALA A 48 3.56 -13.41 7.72
C ALA A 48 2.43 -13.76 6.73
N GLU A 49 1.43 -12.88 6.58
CA GLU A 49 0.35 -13.05 5.60
C GLU A 49 0.89 -12.98 4.16
N LEU A 50 1.77 -12.03 3.88
CA LEU A 50 2.41 -11.88 2.57
C LEU A 50 3.22 -13.13 2.19
N ALA A 51 4.01 -13.68 3.12
CA ALA A 51 4.75 -14.93 2.91
C ALA A 51 3.81 -16.12 2.62
N ALA A 52 2.69 -16.22 3.34
CA ALA A 52 1.69 -17.25 3.08
C ALA A 52 0.96 -17.05 1.74
N GLY A 53 0.78 -15.79 1.30
CA GLY A 53 0.32 -15.45 -0.05
C GLY A 53 1.32 -15.88 -1.12
N ALA A 54 2.60 -15.56 -0.93
CA ALA A 54 3.69 -15.94 -1.82
C ALA A 54 3.78 -17.44 -2.08
N ALA A 55 3.74 -18.24 -1.02
CA ALA A 55 3.78 -19.70 -1.13
C ALA A 55 2.63 -20.27 -1.98
N ARG A 56 1.46 -19.61 -2.00
CA ARG A 56 0.29 -20.04 -2.79
C ARG A 56 0.30 -19.57 -4.24
N HIS A 57 1.15 -18.58 -4.57
CA HIS A 57 1.18 -17.95 -5.88
C HIS A 57 2.62 -17.83 -6.43
N PRO A 58 3.36 -18.95 -6.59
CA PRO A 58 4.73 -18.91 -7.11
C PRO A 58 4.78 -18.54 -8.60
N GLY A 59 5.94 -18.07 -9.07
CA GLY A 59 6.22 -17.85 -10.50
C GLY A 59 5.49 -16.67 -11.15
N ARG A 60 4.92 -15.76 -10.35
CA ARG A 60 4.32 -14.52 -10.83
C ARG A 60 5.37 -13.41 -10.97
N THR A 61 5.09 -12.47 -11.88
CA THR A 61 5.82 -11.20 -11.98
C THR A 61 4.91 -10.08 -11.48
N VAL A 62 5.35 -9.35 -10.46
CA VAL A 62 4.61 -8.25 -9.85
C VAL A 62 4.86 -6.96 -10.66
N GLY A 63 3.79 -6.34 -11.14
CA GLY A 63 3.87 -5.02 -11.81
C GLY A 63 3.31 -3.88 -10.97
N SER A 64 2.54 -4.18 -9.92
CA SER A 64 2.02 -3.15 -9.04
C SER A 64 1.85 -3.61 -7.59
N VAL A 65 2.08 -2.66 -6.68
CA VAL A 65 1.78 -2.78 -5.25
C VAL A 65 0.97 -1.57 -4.84
N PHE A 66 -0.14 -1.80 -4.14
CA PHE A 66 -1.02 -0.73 -3.69
C PHE A 66 -1.29 -0.87 -2.19
N PHE A 67 -0.85 0.13 -1.43
CA PHE A 67 -1.15 0.27 -0.01
C PHE A 67 -2.42 1.12 0.13
N GLY A 68 -3.53 0.50 0.56
CA GLY A 68 -4.82 1.15 0.67
C GLY A 68 -5.57 0.83 1.96
N GLY A 69 -6.76 1.43 2.13
CA GLY A 69 -7.71 1.07 3.20
C GLY A 69 -8.18 2.25 4.03
N GLY A 70 -7.70 2.32 5.27
CA GLY A 70 -7.89 3.47 6.15
C GLY A 70 -7.00 4.64 5.72
N THR A 71 -5.89 4.85 6.42
CA THR A 71 -4.89 5.86 6.04
C THR A 71 -3.50 5.23 6.06
N PRO A 72 -3.10 4.54 4.97
CA PRO A 72 -1.81 3.88 4.87
C PRO A 72 -0.60 4.79 5.15
N SER A 73 -0.67 6.07 4.82
CA SER A 73 0.36 7.06 5.17
C SER A 73 0.59 7.25 6.68
N LEU A 74 -0.28 6.70 7.55
CA LEU A 74 -0.06 6.65 8.99
C LEU A 74 0.84 5.48 9.42
N MET A 75 1.06 4.46 8.59
CA MET A 75 1.94 3.35 8.92
C MET A 75 3.41 3.80 9.01
N ASP A 76 4.23 3.15 9.84
CA ASP A 76 5.68 3.36 9.81
C ASP A 76 6.24 3.13 8.40
N PRO A 77 7.05 4.04 7.82
CA PRO A 77 7.63 3.85 6.49
C PRO A 77 8.43 2.55 6.37
N GLU A 78 9.06 2.12 7.46
CA GLU A 78 9.79 0.85 7.55
C GLU A 78 8.87 -0.38 7.42
N THR A 79 7.58 -0.23 7.76
CA THR A 79 6.59 -1.30 7.53
C THR A 79 6.34 -1.46 6.05
N ALA A 80 6.13 -0.36 5.32
CA ALA A 80 6.00 -0.39 3.87
C ALA A 80 7.28 -0.94 3.21
N GLY A 81 8.45 -0.45 3.62
CA GLY A 81 9.74 -0.90 3.12
C GLY A 81 9.96 -2.40 3.31
N ALA A 82 9.73 -2.92 4.52
CA ALA A 82 9.87 -4.34 4.79
C ALA A 82 8.93 -5.22 3.93
N LEU A 83 7.72 -4.74 3.64
CA LEU A 83 6.78 -5.46 2.77
C LEU A 83 7.20 -5.41 1.30
N ILE A 84 7.73 -4.27 0.83
CA ILE A 84 8.26 -4.13 -0.53
C ILE A 84 9.48 -5.03 -0.73
N ASP A 85 10.38 -5.09 0.25
CA ASP A 85 11.56 -5.95 0.23
C ASP A 85 11.17 -7.43 0.21
N ASP A 86 10.19 -7.82 1.02
CA ASP A 86 9.62 -9.17 1.00
C ASP A 86 9.00 -9.50 -0.36
N ILE A 87 8.25 -8.59 -0.97
CA ILE A 87 7.67 -8.78 -2.32
C ILE A 87 8.77 -9.04 -3.35
N LYS A 88 9.84 -8.23 -3.35
CA LYS A 88 10.99 -8.38 -4.25
C LYS A 88 11.80 -9.66 -3.99
N THR A 89 11.72 -10.20 -2.78
CA THR A 89 12.34 -11.48 -2.41
C THR A 89 11.50 -12.67 -2.89
N PHE A 90 10.18 -12.56 -2.80
CA PHE A 90 9.25 -13.65 -3.11
C PHE A 90 8.92 -13.78 -4.60
N TRP A 91 8.97 -12.69 -5.35
CA TRP A 91 8.59 -12.65 -6.76
C TRP A 91 9.56 -11.84 -7.61
N ASN A 92 9.55 -12.11 -8.92
CA ASN A 92 10.11 -11.17 -9.89
C ASN A 92 9.25 -9.91 -9.91
N VAL A 93 9.86 -8.76 -10.16
CA VAL A 93 9.16 -7.48 -10.35
C VAL A 93 9.45 -6.93 -11.74
N THR A 94 8.55 -6.11 -12.28
CA THR A 94 8.86 -5.37 -13.52
C THR A 94 9.84 -4.23 -13.22
N ASP A 95 10.61 -3.82 -14.24
CA ASP A 95 11.58 -2.72 -14.11
C ASP A 95 10.91 -1.37 -13.79
N ASP A 96 9.65 -1.23 -14.19
CA ASP A 96 8.79 -0.04 -14.04
C ASP A 96 7.71 -0.22 -12.97
N ILE A 97 7.91 -1.13 -12.01
CA ILE A 97 6.92 -1.45 -10.96
C ILE A 97 6.32 -0.20 -10.32
N GLU A 98 4.98 -0.11 -10.32
CA GLU A 98 4.26 0.95 -9.63
C GLU A 98 4.02 0.57 -8.17
N ILE A 99 4.44 1.42 -7.24
CA ILE A 99 4.23 1.21 -5.80
C ILE A 99 3.51 2.43 -5.25
N THR A 100 2.18 2.30 -5.09
CA THR A 100 1.28 3.36 -4.69
C THR A 100 0.98 3.33 -3.20
N LEU A 101 1.01 4.50 -2.55
CA LEU A 101 0.52 4.73 -1.19
C LEU A 101 -0.70 5.65 -1.18
N GLU A 102 -1.81 5.23 -0.57
CA GLU A 102 -2.91 6.15 -0.25
C GLU A 102 -2.55 7.08 0.92
N ALA A 103 -2.87 8.36 0.76
CA ALA A 103 -2.64 9.40 1.76
C ALA A 103 -3.79 10.42 1.78
N ASN A 104 -3.90 11.13 2.90
CA ASN A 104 -4.76 12.30 3.05
C ASN A 104 -3.93 13.59 3.01
N PRO A 105 -4.53 14.75 2.65
CA PRO A 105 -3.80 16.03 2.53
C PRO A 105 -3.41 16.67 3.88
N GLY A 106 -3.04 15.88 4.90
CA GLY A 106 -2.66 16.33 6.24
C GLY A 106 -1.16 16.61 6.40
N THR A 107 -0.80 17.40 7.43
CA THR A 107 0.60 17.76 7.74
C THR A 107 1.42 16.59 8.26
N VAL A 108 0.81 15.65 8.99
CA VAL A 108 1.49 14.47 9.56
C VAL A 108 2.02 13.55 8.45
N GLU A 109 1.32 13.49 7.34
CA GLU A 109 1.64 12.67 6.19
C GLU A 109 2.80 13.26 5.36
N ILE A 110 2.82 14.58 5.21
CA ILE A 110 3.80 15.31 4.37
C ILE A 110 5.23 15.08 4.86
N ASP A 111 5.45 15.17 6.17
CA ASP A 111 6.79 15.01 6.77
C ASP A 111 7.36 13.59 6.58
N ARG A 112 6.50 12.62 6.27
CA ARG A 112 6.87 11.21 6.13
C ARG A 112 7.05 10.77 4.68
N PHE A 113 6.62 11.55 3.69
CA PHE A 113 6.70 11.14 2.28
C PHE A 113 8.13 10.91 1.80
N SER A 114 9.09 11.68 2.30
CA SER A 114 10.52 11.46 1.99
C SER A 114 10.98 10.08 2.46
N ALA A 115 10.55 9.65 3.65
CA ALA A 115 10.85 8.34 4.20
C ALA A 115 10.13 7.23 3.43
N PHE A 116 8.87 7.41 3.04
CA PHE A 116 8.16 6.45 2.20
C PHE A 116 8.80 6.30 0.82
N ALA A 117 9.21 7.41 0.19
CA ALA A 117 9.92 7.39 -1.08
C ALA A 117 11.27 6.66 -0.96
N ALA A 118 12.02 6.89 0.11
CA ALA A 118 13.26 6.17 0.41
C ALA A 118 13.05 4.65 0.62
N ASN A 119 11.84 4.24 1.01
CA ASN A 119 11.44 2.84 1.15
C ASN A 119 10.79 2.24 -0.11
N GLY A 120 10.82 2.96 -1.24
CA GLY A 120 10.41 2.44 -2.55
C GLY A 120 9.00 2.80 -3.01
N ILE A 121 8.22 3.57 -2.23
CA ILE A 121 6.98 4.17 -2.73
C ILE A 121 7.33 5.17 -3.84
N ASN A 122 6.70 5.04 -5.01
CA ASN A 122 6.97 5.93 -6.16
C ASN A 122 5.72 6.62 -6.71
N ARG A 123 4.55 6.37 -6.12
CA ARG A 123 3.27 7.02 -6.45
C ARG A 123 2.44 7.27 -5.20
N VAL A 124 1.71 8.38 -5.16
CA VAL A 124 0.75 8.69 -4.08
C VAL A 124 -0.64 8.87 -4.68
N SER A 125 -1.64 8.31 -4.00
CA SER A 125 -3.06 8.57 -4.25
C SER A 125 -3.61 9.44 -3.12
N ILE A 126 -4.04 10.67 -3.42
CA ILE A 126 -4.46 11.64 -2.39
C ILE A 126 -5.99 11.77 -2.37
N GLY A 127 -6.59 11.47 -1.23
CA GLY A 127 -8.03 11.62 -1.00
C GLY A 127 -8.43 13.05 -0.65
N ILE A 128 -8.60 13.93 -1.65
CA ILE A 128 -9.04 15.33 -1.45
C ILE A 128 -10.54 15.43 -1.12
N GLN A 129 -11.35 14.53 -1.67
CA GLN A 129 -12.81 14.49 -1.56
C GLN A 129 -13.53 15.67 -2.25
N ALA A 130 -13.37 16.88 -1.75
CA ALA A 130 -13.94 18.10 -2.30
C ALA A 130 -12.97 19.28 -2.18
N LEU A 131 -13.09 20.24 -3.09
CA LEU A 131 -12.33 21.50 -3.07
C LEU A 131 -13.15 22.67 -2.48
N ASN A 132 -14.31 22.36 -1.88
CA ASN A 132 -15.25 23.31 -1.32
C ASN A 132 -15.80 22.76 0.00
N ASP A 133 -15.57 23.49 1.10
CA ASP A 133 -15.86 23.05 2.46
C ASP A 133 -17.35 22.74 2.70
N ARG A 134 -18.27 23.30 1.90
CA ARG A 134 -19.72 23.06 2.05
C ARG A 134 -20.19 21.69 1.57
N ASP A 135 -19.34 20.97 0.84
CA ASP A 135 -19.67 19.68 0.23
C ASP A 135 -19.19 18.48 1.09
N LEU A 136 -18.64 18.74 2.29
CA LEU A 136 -18.06 17.76 3.22
C LEU A 136 -18.89 17.54 4.50
#